data_AF-A0A4S2L9U7-F1
#
_entry.id   AF-A0A4S2L9U7-F1
#
_cell.length_a   1.000
_cell.length_b   1.000
_cell.length_c   1.000
_cell.angle_alpha   90.00
_cell.angle_beta   90.00
_cell.angle_gamma   90.00
#
_symmetry.space_group_name_H-M   'P 1'
#
loop_
_entity.id
_entity.type
_entity.pdbx_description
1 polymer ?
#
loop_
_entity_poly.entity_id
_entity_poly.type
_entity_poly.pdbx_seq_one_letter_code
_entity_poly.pdbx_strand_id
1 'polypeptide(L)'
;MTNASTDPQQLFTRWERIVRDVDRQCSDTDTCFTVLYEDLVLKPNNTMHKLLSFLDVPWDPVVLHHETAMINETLVNTMEPSSTQVIHPIHTEALSSWASNTSTLPRTFVERVHLNSDMLRKFGYADRGIPPFYGKAEPEIELQTKKLRKNENFLKVFS
;
A
#
# COMPACT_ATOMS: atom_id res chain seq x y z
N MET A 1 -25.27 -12.75 12.62
CA MET A 1 -24.14 -11.82 12.44
C MET A 1 -22.88 -12.58 12.78
N THR A 2 -22.09 -12.98 11.78
CA THR A 2 -20.82 -13.69 12.00
C THR A 2 -19.87 -12.75 12.72
N ASN A 3 -19.48 -13.08 13.95
CA ASN A 3 -18.49 -12.33 14.71
C ASN A 3 -17.18 -12.38 13.91
N ALA A 4 -16.78 -11.26 13.30
CA ALA A 4 -15.55 -11.20 12.52
C ALA A 4 -14.37 -11.43 13.47
N SER A 5 -13.54 -12.44 13.17
CA SER A 5 -12.35 -12.74 13.97
C SER A 5 -11.39 -11.56 13.98
N THR A 6 -10.92 -11.17 15.15
CA THR A 6 -9.90 -10.13 15.35
C THR A 6 -8.50 -10.71 15.53
N ASP A 7 -8.36 -12.04 15.50
CA ASP A 7 -7.08 -12.73 15.63
C ASP A 7 -6.18 -12.47 14.41
N PRO A 8 -5.00 -11.83 14.57
CA PRO A 8 -4.11 -11.52 13.46
C PRO A 8 -3.71 -12.72 12.61
N GLN A 9 -3.51 -13.89 13.22
CA GLN A 9 -3.13 -15.10 12.49
C GLN A 9 -4.26 -15.58 11.56
N GLN A 10 -5.49 -15.60 12.04
CA GLN A 10 -6.65 -15.94 11.21
C GLN A 10 -6.89 -14.90 10.10
N LEU A 11 -6.77 -13.61 10.41
CA LEU A 11 -6.92 -12.54 9.42
C LEU A 11 -5.86 -12.64 8.32
N PHE A 12 -4.60 -12.88 8.70
CA PHE A 12 -3.51 -13.07 7.75
C PHE A 12 -3.69 -14.33 6.90
N THR A 13 -4.08 -15.45 7.51
CA THR A 13 -4.34 -16.70 6.77
C THR A 13 -5.48 -16.51 5.76
N ARG A 14 -6.50 -15.71 6.11
CA ARG A 14 -7.59 -15.34 5.20
C ARG A 14 -7.08 -14.43 4.07
N TRP A 15 -6.29 -13.42 4.39
CA TRP A 15 -5.66 -12.55 3.40
C TRP A 15 -4.83 -13.37 2.40
N GLU A 16 -3.99 -14.28 2.89
CA GLU A 16 -3.12 -15.09 2.05
C GLU A 16 -3.90 -15.97 1.08
N ARG A 17 -5.02 -16.56 1.52
CA ARG A 17 -5.92 -17.33 0.64
C ARG A 17 -6.49 -16.44 -0.46
N ILE A 18 -7.05 -15.29 -0.10
CA ILE A 18 -7.68 -14.36 -1.07
C ILE A 18 -6.64 -13.89 -2.09
N VAL A 19 -5.48 -13.43 -1.62
CA VAL A 19 -4.43 -12.92 -2.51
C VAL A 19 -3.90 -14.01 -3.43
N ARG A 20 -3.74 -15.25 -2.96
CA ARG A 20 -3.35 -16.40 -3.79
C ARG A 20 -4.35 -16.65 -4.91
N ASP A 21 -5.64 -16.61 -4.61
CA ASP A 21 -6.70 -16.84 -5.61
C ASP A 21 -6.77 -15.70 -6.63
N VAL A 22 -6.60 -14.45 -6.20
CA VAL A 22 -6.57 -13.26 -7.09
C VAL A 22 -5.31 -13.29 -7.97
N ASP A 23 -4.16 -13.55 -7.38
CA ASP A 23 -2.88 -13.64 -8.08
C ASP A 23 -2.87 -14.75 -9.13
N ARG A 24 -3.44 -15.93 -8.82
CA ARG A 24 -3.61 -17.01 -9.80
C ARG A 24 -4.47 -16.56 -10.98
N GLN A 25 -5.65 -16.00 -10.71
CA GLN A 25 -6.53 -15.49 -11.77
C GLN A 25 -5.89 -14.39 -12.62
N CYS A 26 -5.11 -13.51 -12.00
CA CYS A 26 -4.39 -12.45 -12.68
C CYS A 26 -3.24 -13.00 -13.54
N SER A 27 -2.48 -13.98 -13.02
CA SER A 27 -1.34 -14.60 -13.72
C SER A 27 -1.75 -15.47 -14.90
N ASP A 28 -2.99 -15.97 -14.90
CA ASP A 28 -3.54 -16.83 -15.96
C ASP A 28 -4.04 -16.03 -17.19
N THR A 29 -3.84 -14.69 -17.22
CA THR A 29 -4.29 -13.83 -18.32
C THR A 29 -3.33 -12.65 -18.58
N ASP A 30 -3.26 -12.21 -19.84
CA ASP A 30 -2.54 -10.98 -20.21
C ASP A 30 -3.38 -9.71 -19.98
N THR A 31 -4.63 -9.85 -19.53
CA THR A 31 -5.55 -8.73 -19.27
C THR A 31 -5.55 -8.25 -17.83
N CYS A 32 -4.59 -8.70 -17.01
CA CYS A 32 -4.44 -8.28 -15.63
C CYS A 32 -3.02 -7.78 -15.36
N PHE A 33 -2.90 -6.69 -14.62
CA PHE A 33 -1.62 -6.09 -14.25
C PHE A 33 -1.52 -5.96 -12.73
N THR A 34 -0.57 -6.67 -12.13
CA THR A 34 -0.32 -6.59 -10.69
C THR A 34 0.48 -5.35 -10.35
N VAL A 35 -0.06 -4.52 -9.46
CA VAL A 35 0.64 -3.36 -8.88
C VAL A 35 0.94 -3.64 -7.42
N LEU A 36 2.21 -3.68 -7.04
CA LEU A 36 2.60 -3.70 -5.63
C LEU A 36 2.46 -2.29 -5.07
N TYR A 37 1.74 -2.16 -3.95
CA TYR A 37 1.49 -0.87 -3.31
C TYR A 37 2.79 -0.14 -2.98
N GLU A 38 3.80 -0.87 -2.48
CA GLU A 38 5.06 -0.28 -2.07
C GLU A 38 5.85 0.25 -3.28
N ASP A 39 5.83 -0.44 -4.42
CA ASP A 39 6.42 0.07 -5.66
C ASP A 39 5.66 1.30 -6.18
N LEU A 40 4.33 1.32 -6.05
CA LEU A 40 3.51 2.46 -6.43
C LEU A 40 3.86 3.70 -5.60
N VAL A 41 3.94 3.60 -4.27
CA VAL A 41 4.21 4.77 -3.44
C VAL A 41 5.68 5.14 -3.39
N LEU A 42 6.62 4.19 -3.56
CA LEU A 42 8.05 4.50 -3.63
C LEU A 42 8.43 5.09 -4.99
N LYS A 43 7.88 4.56 -6.09
CA LYS A 43 8.25 4.91 -7.46
C LYS A 43 7.01 5.18 -8.33
N PRO A 44 6.16 6.15 -7.96
CA PRO A 44 4.88 6.36 -8.64
C PRO A 44 5.06 6.72 -10.10
N ASN A 45 6.09 7.48 -10.46
CA ASN A 45 6.35 7.84 -11.85
C ASN A 45 6.59 6.57 -12.70
N ASN A 46 7.53 5.73 -12.29
CA ASN A 46 7.83 4.47 -12.98
C ASN A 46 6.62 3.51 -13.02
N THR A 47 5.94 3.34 -11.88
CA THR A 47 4.82 2.41 -11.75
C THR A 47 3.63 2.85 -12.61
N MET A 48 3.30 4.15 -12.62
CA MET A 48 2.19 4.68 -13.40
C MET A 48 2.46 4.64 -14.91
N HIS A 49 3.69 4.88 -15.37
CA HIS A 49 4.04 4.70 -16.79
C HIS A 49 3.77 3.27 -17.26
N LYS A 50 4.16 2.26 -16.48
CA LYS A 50 3.92 0.86 -16.81
C LYS A 50 2.42 0.54 -16.82
N LEU A 51 1.69 1.02 -15.81
CA LEU A 51 0.25 0.80 -15.70
C LEU A 51 -0.53 1.43 -16.86
N LEU A 52 -0.26 2.70 -17.18
CA LEU A 52 -0.95 3.38 -18.27
C LEU A 52 -0.60 2.79 -19.65
N SER A 53 0.66 2.38 -19.85
CA SER A 53 1.05 1.64 -21.05
C SER A 53 0.32 0.30 -21.16
N PHE A 54 0.12 -0.41 -20.05
CA PHE A 54 -0.65 -1.65 -20.04
C PHE A 54 -2.13 -1.42 -20.40
N LEU A 55 -2.70 -0.30 -19.95
CA LEU A 55 -4.09 0.08 -20.23
C LEU A 55 -4.30 0.74 -21.60
N ASP A 56 -3.24 0.93 -22.38
CA ASP A 56 -3.25 1.73 -23.63
C ASP A 56 -3.79 3.15 -23.44
N VAL A 57 -3.42 3.78 -22.32
CA VAL A 57 -3.80 5.16 -21.98
C VAL A 57 -2.55 6.05 -22.11
N PRO A 58 -2.63 7.21 -22.80
CA PRO A 58 -1.52 8.15 -22.88
C PRO A 58 -1.06 8.63 -21.49
N TRP A 59 0.25 8.81 -21.35
CA TRP A 59 0.83 9.39 -20.14
C TRP A 59 0.39 10.84 -19.92
N ASP A 60 0.02 11.17 -18.69
CA ASP A 60 -0.20 12.55 -18.23
C ASP A 60 0.41 12.70 -16.82
N PRO A 61 1.28 13.70 -16.56
CA PRO A 61 1.88 13.91 -15.24
C PRO A 61 0.86 14.18 -14.12
N VAL A 62 -0.39 14.56 -14.44
CA VAL A 62 -1.45 14.80 -13.45
C VAL A 62 -1.71 13.57 -12.56
N VAL A 63 -1.41 12.36 -13.06
CA VAL A 63 -1.61 11.12 -12.29
C VAL A 63 -0.71 11.01 -11.07
N LEU A 64 0.34 11.83 -10.97
CA LEU A 64 1.23 11.93 -9.80
C LEU A 64 0.77 12.99 -8.78
N HIS A 65 -0.28 13.74 -9.11
CA HIS A 65 -0.79 14.88 -8.36
C HIS A 65 -2.29 14.74 -8.09
N HIS A 66 -2.76 13.53 -7.75
CA HIS A 66 -4.18 13.24 -7.59
C HIS A 66 -4.86 14.13 -6.55
N GLU A 67 -4.13 14.57 -5.51
CA GLU A 67 -4.62 15.46 -4.47
C GLU A 67 -5.13 16.79 -5.03
N THR A 68 -4.57 17.26 -6.16
CA THR A 68 -4.96 18.53 -6.79
C THR A 68 -6.38 18.48 -7.36
N ALA A 69 -6.83 17.31 -7.80
CA ALA A 69 -8.21 17.08 -8.22
C ALA A 69 -9.16 16.92 -7.02
N MET A 70 -8.64 16.57 -5.85
CA MET A 70 -9.42 16.32 -4.63
C MET A 70 -9.75 17.58 -3.83
N ILE A 71 -9.16 18.73 -4.16
CA ILE A 71 -9.41 20.05 -3.52
C ILE A 71 -10.91 20.43 -3.55
N ASN A 72 -11.66 19.92 -4.52
CA ASN A 72 -13.09 20.22 -4.64
C ASN A 72 -14.01 19.29 -3.83
N GLU A 73 -13.48 18.34 -3.05
CA GLU A 73 -14.11 17.36 -2.10
C GLU A 73 -15.31 16.53 -2.61
N THR A 74 -15.94 16.92 -3.71
CA THR A 74 -17.14 16.34 -4.31
C THR A 74 -16.89 14.99 -4.98
N LEU A 75 -15.63 14.62 -5.18
CA LEU A 75 -15.21 13.37 -5.80
C LEU A 75 -14.97 12.24 -4.79
N VAL A 76 -14.96 12.53 -3.49
CA VAL A 76 -14.59 11.57 -2.44
C VAL A 76 -15.76 11.36 -1.49
N ASN A 77 -16.18 10.11 -1.34
CA ASN A 77 -17.19 9.73 -0.37
C ASN A 77 -16.61 9.76 1.04
N THR A 78 -17.00 10.73 1.87
CA THR A 78 -16.44 10.91 3.22
C THR A 78 -16.70 9.75 4.18
N MET A 79 -17.63 8.84 3.85
CA MET A 79 -17.92 7.63 4.63
C MET A 79 -16.94 6.47 4.35
N GLU A 80 -16.13 6.56 3.30
CA GLU A 80 -15.16 5.50 2.97
C GLU A 80 -13.92 5.57 3.89
N PRO A 81 -13.46 4.43 4.44
CA PRO A 81 -12.32 4.41 5.37
C PRO A 81 -11.00 4.98 4.82
N SER A 82 -10.83 4.99 3.49
CA SER A 82 -9.65 5.49 2.79
C SER A 82 -9.68 6.99 2.49
N SER A 83 -10.81 7.66 2.73
CA SER A 83 -11.04 9.04 2.29
C SER A 83 -10.14 10.06 2.98
N THR A 84 -9.79 9.82 4.24
CA THR A 84 -8.90 10.72 4.99
C THR A 84 -7.44 10.57 4.57
N GLN A 85 -7.03 9.42 4.03
CA GLN A 85 -5.68 9.20 3.51
C GLN A 85 -5.55 9.70 2.07
N VAL A 86 -6.54 9.45 1.22
CA VAL A 86 -6.42 9.68 -0.23
C VAL A 86 -6.33 11.16 -0.60
N ILE A 87 -6.84 12.07 0.22
CA ILE A 87 -6.73 13.52 0.01
C ILE A 87 -5.28 14.04 0.12
N HIS A 88 -4.36 13.24 0.65
CA HIS A 88 -2.96 13.62 0.76
C HIS A 88 -2.16 13.21 -0.49
N PRO A 89 -1.12 13.99 -0.85
CA PRO A 89 -0.18 13.60 -1.89
C PRO A 89 0.44 12.23 -1.62
N ILE A 90 0.92 11.55 -2.67
CA ILE A 90 1.60 10.24 -2.56
C ILE A 90 2.76 10.31 -1.55
N HIS A 91 2.79 9.42 -0.57
CA HIS A 91 3.80 9.45 0.49
C HIS A 91 4.07 8.04 1.04
N THR A 92 5.15 7.90 1.81
CA THR A 92 5.59 6.59 2.34
C THR A 92 5.24 6.35 3.81
N GLU A 93 4.38 7.16 4.42
CA GLU A 93 4.10 7.09 5.87
C GLU A 93 3.56 5.73 6.34
N ALA A 94 2.69 5.10 5.55
CA ALA A 94 2.03 3.85 5.94
C ALA A 94 2.88 2.59 5.70
N LEU A 95 4.00 2.65 4.96
CA LEU A 95 4.73 1.47 4.47
C LEU A 95 5.11 0.47 5.56
N SER A 96 5.54 0.99 6.72
CA SER A 96 6.09 0.19 7.81
C SER A 96 5.35 0.41 9.13
N SER A 97 4.19 1.09 9.12
CA SER A 97 3.43 1.40 10.34
C SER A 97 2.93 0.13 11.04
N TRP A 98 2.62 -0.92 10.28
CA TRP A 98 2.18 -2.22 10.80
C TRP A 98 3.21 -2.91 11.71
N ALA A 99 4.50 -2.62 11.53
CA ALA A 99 5.60 -3.17 12.32
C ALA A 99 6.15 -2.17 13.37
N SER A 100 5.56 -0.98 13.47
CA SER A 100 6.01 0.07 14.39
C SER A 100 5.84 -0.32 15.86
N ASN A 101 6.42 0.47 16.77
CA ASN A 101 6.21 0.31 18.21
C ASN A 101 4.79 0.59 18.68
N THR A 102 3.99 1.29 17.88
CA THR A 102 2.59 1.63 18.20
C THR A 102 1.60 0.66 17.56
N SER A 103 2.08 -0.33 16.81
CA SER A 103 1.22 -1.34 16.19
C SER A 103 0.45 -2.15 17.23
N THR A 104 -0.80 -2.45 16.93
CA THR A 104 -1.66 -3.34 17.73
C THR A 104 -1.34 -4.82 17.51
N LEU A 105 -0.51 -5.14 16.51
CA LEU A 105 -0.11 -6.50 16.20
C LEU A 105 0.89 -7.05 17.23
N PRO A 106 0.70 -8.30 17.72
CA PRO A 106 1.68 -8.94 18.60
C PRO A 106 3.07 -9.01 17.93
N ARG A 107 4.12 -8.72 18.69
CA ARG A 107 5.51 -8.79 18.16
C ARG A 107 5.88 -10.16 17.62
N THR A 108 5.48 -11.21 18.33
CA THR A 108 5.68 -12.59 17.91
C THR A 108 4.99 -12.91 16.59
N PHE A 109 3.86 -12.27 16.29
CA PHE A 109 3.19 -12.41 15.01
C PHE A 109 3.97 -11.67 13.91
N VAL A 110 4.30 -10.40 14.12
CA VAL A 110 5.10 -9.57 13.18
C VAL A 110 6.41 -10.27 12.77
N GLU A 111 7.14 -10.82 13.75
CA GLU A 111 8.44 -11.47 13.54
C GLU A 111 8.34 -12.83 12.84
N ARG A 112 7.18 -13.48 12.80
CA ARG A 112 7.08 -14.89 12.36
C ARG A 112 6.10 -15.12 11.21
N VAL A 113 5.20 -14.18 10.95
CA VAL A 113 4.14 -14.33 9.93
C VAL A 113 4.69 -14.66 8.54
N HIS A 114 5.85 -14.11 8.20
CA HIS A 114 6.51 -14.32 6.92
C HIS A 114 7.09 -15.73 6.73
N LEU A 115 7.40 -16.46 7.82
CA LEU A 115 8.16 -17.72 7.75
C LEU A 115 7.43 -18.80 6.93
N ASN A 116 6.11 -18.84 7.05
CA ASN A 116 5.26 -19.86 6.44
C ASN A 116 4.33 -19.31 5.34
N SER A 117 4.60 -18.10 4.84
CA SER A 117 3.75 -17.47 3.83
C SER A 117 4.35 -17.61 2.44
N ASP A 118 3.67 -18.32 1.56
CA ASP A 118 4.12 -18.45 0.16
C ASP A 118 3.86 -17.15 -0.61
N MET A 119 2.77 -16.45 -0.30
CA MET A 119 2.43 -15.22 -1.01
C MET A 119 3.40 -14.09 -0.67
N LEU A 120 3.76 -13.94 0.61
CA LEU A 120 4.82 -12.98 0.97
C LEU A 120 6.16 -13.33 0.32
N ARG A 121 6.48 -14.61 0.14
CA ARG A 121 7.69 -15.04 -0.56
C ARG A 121 7.61 -14.76 -2.06
N LYS A 122 6.48 -15.08 -2.71
CA LYS A 122 6.24 -14.84 -4.14
C LYS A 122 6.41 -13.36 -4.50
N PHE A 123 5.89 -12.46 -3.67
CA PHE A 123 6.02 -11.01 -3.89
C PHE A 123 7.32 -10.41 -3.33
N GLY A 124 8.22 -11.23 -2.79
CA GLY A 124 9.55 -10.80 -2.36
C GLY A 124 9.61 -10.09 -1.01
N TYR A 125 8.56 -10.20 -0.18
CA TYR A 125 8.51 -9.61 1.15
C TYR A 125 9.16 -10.49 2.23
N ALA A 126 9.18 -11.82 2.06
CA ALA A 126 9.56 -12.74 3.15
C ALA A 126 11.04 -12.67 3.54
N ASP A 127 11.95 -12.36 2.60
CA ASP A 127 13.39 -12.52 2.79
C ASP A 127 14.14 -11.16 2.85
N ARG A 128 13.46 -10.07 3.25
CA ARG A 128 13.99 -8.69 3.24
C ARG A 128 14.02 -7.99 4.60
N GLY A 129 13.95 -8.76 5.69
CA GLY A 129 13.85 -8.24 7.06
C GLY A 129 12.42 -7.94 7.48
N ILE A 130 12.24 -7.53 8.74
CA ILE A 130 10.94 -7.23 9.34
C ILE A 130 11.01 -5.85 10.05
N PRO A 131 10.29 -4.83 9.53
CA PRO A 131 9.58 -4.81 8.24
C PRO A 131 10.54 -4.96 7.04
N PRO A 132 10.06 -5.43 5.89
CA PRO A 132 10.87 -5.56 4.68
C PRO A 132 11.48 -4.24 4.23
N PHE A 133 12.72 -4.27 3.75
CA PHE A 133 13.23 -3.17 2.94
C PHE A 133 12.56 -3.19 1.55
N TYR A 134 11.50 -2.38 1.40
CA TYR A 134 10.73 -2.30 0.16
C TYR A 134 11.49 -1.63 -0.99
N GLY A 135 12.45 -0.75 -0.67
CA GLY A 135 13.26 -0.04 -1.64
C GLY A 135 13.48 1.42 -1.27
N LYS A 136 14.21 2.13 -2.13
CA LYS A 136 14.39 3.59 -2.02
C LYS A 136 13.31 4.30 -2.83
N ALA A 137 12.71 5.33 -2.24
CA ALA A 137 11.71 6.15 -2.90
C ALA A 137 12.34 7.09 -3.93
N GLU A 138 11.56 7.53 -4.91
CA GLU A 138 11.93 8.62 -5.81
C GLU A 138 12.19 9.91 -5.00
N PRO A 139 13.18 10.74 -5.38
CA PRO A 139 13.58 11.90 -4.56
C PRO A 139 12.44 12.87 -4.24
N GLU A 140 11.48 13.03 -5.16
CA GLU A 140 10.29 13.84 -4.96
C GLU A 140 9.41 13.32 -3.83
N ILE A 141 9.22 12.00 -3.76
CA ILE A 141 8.43 11.34 -2.71
C ILE A 141 9.14 11.41 -1.36
N GLU A 142 10.47 11.26 -1.32
CA GLU A 142 11.25 11.46 -0.09
C GLU A 142 11.05 12.88 0.46
N LEU A 143 11.14 13.89 -0.41
CA LEU A 143 10.94 15.29 -0.05
C LEU A 143 9.50 15.57 0.39
N GLN A 144 8.52 15.07 -0.35
CA GLN A 144 7.10 15.22 -0.08
C GLN A 144 6.72 14.61 1.27
N THR A 145 7.11 13.36 1.51
CA THR A 145 6.87 12.69 2.79
C THR A 145 7.51 13.45 3.94
N LYS A 146 8.74 13.94 3.77
CA LYS A 146 9.42 14.76 4.79
C LYS A 146 8.69 16.08 5.08
N LYS A 147 8.06 16.71 4.08
CA LYS A 147 7.24 17.90 4.27
C LYS A 147 5.95 17.57 5.03
N LEU A 148 5.25 16.51 4.62
CA LEU A 148 3.99 16.09 5.25
C LEU A 148 4.15 15.73 6.72
N ARG A 149 5.26 15.07 7.10
CA ARG A 149 5.59 14.75 8.50
C ARG A 149 5.72 15.96 9.43
N LYS A 150 5.88 17.17 8.90
CA LYS A 150 5.88 18.40 9.70
C LYS A 150 4.48 18.87 10.10
N ASN A 151 3.44 18.29 9.49
CA ASN A 151 2.06 18.59 9.78
C ASN A 151 1.51 17.56 10.79
N GLU A 152 1.21 18.00 12.01
CA GLU A 152 0.66 17.12 13.04
C GLU A 152 -0.70 16.52 12.66
N ASN A 153 -1.53 17.26 11.92
CA ASN A 153 -2.83 16.76 11.49
C ASN A 153 -2.70 15.62 10.48
N PHE A 154 -1.66 15.66 9.64
CA PHE A 154 -1.34 14.55 8.74
C PHE A 154 -0.93 13.31 9.54
N LEU A 155 -0.07 13.45 10.56
CA LEU A 155 0.37 12.32 11.37
C LEU A 155 -0.79 11.65 12.14
N LYS A 156 -1.81 12.42 12.55
CA LYS A 156 -3.02 11.88 13.20
C LYS A 156 -3.83 10.92 12.32
N VAL A 157 -3.65 10.96 11.00
CA VAL A 157 -4.31 10.01 10.08
C VAL A 157 -3.71 8.60 10.22
N PHE A 158 -2.47 8.48 10.70
CA PHE A 158 -1.71 7.23 10.79
C PHE A 158 -1.41 6.79 12.23
N SER A 159 -1.92 7.53 13.22
CA SER A 159 -1.74 7.27 14.66
C SER A 159 -2.80 6.37 15.25
#